data_AF-A0A931FGZ7-F1
#
_entry.id   AF-A0A931FGZ7-F1
#
_cell.length_a   1.000
_cell.length_b   1.000
_cell.length_c   1.000
_cell.angle_alpha   90.00
_cell.angle_beta   90.00
_cell.angle_gamma   90.00
#
_symmetry.space_group_name_H-M   'P 1'
#
loop_
_entity.id
_entity.type
_entity.pdbx_description
1 polymer ?
#
loop_
_entity_poly.entity_id
_entity_poly.type
_entity_poly.pdbx_seq_one_letter_code
_entity_poly.pdbx_strand_id
1 'polypeptide(L)' 'MTPTPDDTGRVETGQLPVRRLGDQWVLLGRTGHLPVTDPGTARELDALTAALAAADRAIAAKQNSKSRRSAR' A
#
# COMPACT_ATOMS: atom_id res chain seq x y z
N MET A 1 -6.24 -34.70 -12.45
CA MET A 1 -6.19 -33.92 -11.19
C MET A 1 -6.28 -32.46 -11.57
N THR A 2 -7.43 -31.84 -11.34
CA THR A 2 -7.68 -30.44 -11.63
C THR A 2 -7.38 -29.64 -10.37
N PRO A 3 -6.50 -28.61 -10.37
CA PRO A 3 -6.26 -27.82 -9.18
C PRO A 3 -7.50 -26.98 -8.87
N THR A 4 -8.09 -27.23 -7.70
CA THR A 4 -9.23 -26.49 -7.13
C THR A 4 -8.79 -25.07 -6.76
N PRO A 5 -9.53 -24.02 -7.14
CA PRO A 5 -9.24 -22.64 -6.74
C PRO A 5 -9.80 -22.38 -5.33
N ASP A 6 -9.13 -22.91 -4.30
CA ASP A 6 -9.44 -22.61 -2.90
C ASP A 6 -8.16 -22.15 -2.20
N ASP A 7 -7.66 -20.97 -2.57
CA ASP A 7 -6.77 -20.20 -1.71
C ASP A 7 -6.99 -18.71 -1.93
N THR A 8 -8.21 -18.24 -1.67
CA THR A 8 -8.38 -16.82 -1.33
C THR A 8 -7.80 -16.65 0.07
N GLY A 9 -6.48 -16.56 0.14
CA GLY A 9 -5.76 -16.19 1.35
C GLY A 9 -6.36 -14.89 1.87
N ARG A 10 -6.98 -14.96 3.04
CA ARG A 10 -7.39 -13.80 3.83
C ARG A 10 -6.13 -12.95 4.03
N VAL A 11 -5.96 -11.91 3.22
CA VAL A 11 -5.04 -10.82 3.52
C VAL A 11 -5.55 -10.21 4.82
N GLU A 12 -4.72 -10.27 5.88
CA GLU A 12 -5.01 -9.55 7.11
C GLU A 12 -5.27 -8.09 6.75
N THR A 13 -6.52 -7.66 6.98
CA THR A 13 -7.04 -6.37 6.57
C THR A 13 -6.28 -5.27 7.30
N GLY A 14 -5.20 -4.79 6.69
CA GLY A 14 -4.28 -3.81 7.29
C GLY A 14 -2.89 -3.79 6.65
N GLN A 15 -2.47 -4.88 6.01
CA GLN A 15 -1.21 -4.92 5.29
C GLN A 15 -1.47 -4.99 3.78
N LEU A 16 -1.02 -3.96 3.04
CA LEU A 16 -1.02 -4.01 1.58
C LEU A 16 -0.17 -5.23 1.16
N PRO A 17 -0.60 -6.01 0.15
CA PRO A 17 0.15 -7.17 -0.34
C PRO A 17 1.44 -6.76 -1.09
N VAL A 18 1.90 -5.52 -0.92
CA VAL A 18 3.05 -4.92 -1.56
C VAL A 18 3.76 -4.00 -0.57
N ARG A 19 5.10 -4.03 -0.55
CA ARG A 19 5.93 -3.07 0.20
C ARG A 19 7.19 -2.71 -0.57
N ARG A 20 7.81 -1.61 -0.16
CA ARG A 20 9.12 -1.20 -0.65
C ARG A 20 10.23 -1.68 0.30
N LEU A 21 11.21 -2.40 -0.22
CA LEU A 21 12.42 -2.84 0.47
C LEU A 21 13.63 -2.18 -0.18
N GLY A 22 14.15 -1.12 0.44
CA GLY A 22 15.14 -0.25 -0.20
C GLY A 22 14.56 0.40 -1.46
N ASP A 23 15.19 0.18 -2.60
CA ASP A 23 14.74 0.66 -3.90
C ASP A 23 13.88 -0.34 -4.69
N GLN A 24 13.61 -1.52 -4.11
CA GLN A 24 12.89 -2.60 -4.79
C GLN A 24 11.47 -2.75 -4.24
N TRP A 25 10.48 -2.82 -5.13
CA TRP A 25 9.12 -3.21 -4.78
C TRP A 25 9.02 -4.74 -4.62
N VAL A 26 8.34 -5.21 -3.58
CA VAL A 26 8.09 -6.64 -3.36
C VAL A 26 6.61 -6.90 -3.05
N LEU A 27 6.06 -7.96 -3.65
CA LEU A 27 4.77 -8.52 -3.29
C LEU A 27 4.94 -9.46 -2.09
N LEU A 28 4.00 -9.38 -1.15
CA LEU A 28 3.97 -10.19 0.05
C LEU A 28 3.03 -11.37 -0.16
N GLY A 29 3.60 -12.56 -0.26
CA GLY A 29 2.85 -13.82 -0.21
C GLY A 29 2.94 -14.43 1.19
N ARG A 30 2.09 -15.43 1.46
CA ARG A 30 2.10 -16.18 2.73
C ARG A 30 3.46 -16.80 3.07
N THR A 31 4.24 -17.17 2.06
CA THR A 31 5.48 -17.96 2.21
C THR A 31 6.72 -17.21 1.75
N GLY A 32 6.62 -15.93 1.37
CA GLY A 32 7.80 -15.19 0.92
C GLY A 32 7.50 -13.86 0.25
N HIS A 33 8.56 -13.24 -0.27
CA HIS A 33 8.52 -11.97 -0.97
C HIS A 33 8.87 -12.18 -2.44
N LEU A 34 8.05 -11.68 -3.35
CA LEU A 34 8.31 -11.73 -4.77
C LEU A 34 8.76 -10.34 -5.26
N PRO A 35 9.98 -10.16 -5.78
CA PRO A 35 10.41 -8.89 -6.33
C PRO A 35 9.59 -8.52 -7.56
N VAL A 36 9.16 -7.26 -7.62
CA VAL A 36 8.61 -6.66 -8.83
C VAL A 36 9.77 -6.35 -9.76
N THR A 37 9.88 -7.09 -10.86
CA THR A 37 10.96 -6.95 -11.84
C THR A 37 10.55 -6.10 -13.05
N ASP A 38 9.25 -5.95 -13.29
CA ASP A 38 8.74 -5.12 -14.37
C ASP A 38 8.83 -3.62 -14.00
N PRO A 39 9.57 -2.80 -14.76
CA PRO A 39 9.77 -1.39 -14.45
C PRO A 39 8.50 -0.55 -14.64
N GLY A 40 7.55 -0.99 -15.46
CA GLY A 40 6.25 -0.32 -15.61
C GLY A 40 5.43 -0.42 -14.33
N THR A 41 5.31 -1.63 -13.82
CA THR A 41 4.62 -1.96 -12.56
C THR A 41 5.25 -1.21 -11.38
N ALA A 42 6.59 -1.17 -11.30
CA ALA A 42 7.29 -0.41 -10.26
C ALA A 42 6.93 1.10 -10.27
N ARG A 43 6.82 1.70 -11.46
CA ARG A 43 6.40 3.11 -11.61
C ARG A 43 4.96 3.36 -11.17
N GLU A 44 4.05 2.42 -11.45
CA GLU A 44 2.67 2.53 -10.98
C GLU A 44 2.58 2.46 -9.45
N LEU A 45 3.36 1.59 -8.81
CA LEU A 45 3.45 1.50 -7.35
C LEU A 45 4.06 2.77 -6.73
N ASP A 46 5.06 3.38 -7.38
CA ASP A 46 5.61 4.68 -6.97
C ASP A 46 4.53 5.78 -7.03
N ALA A 47 3.79 5.84 -8.14
CA ALA A 47 2.72 6.82 -8.33
C ALA A 47 1.58 6.64 -7.30
N LEU A 48 1.17 5.40 -7.04
CA LEU A 48 0.18 5.06 -6.03
C LEU A 48 0.64 5.53 -4.64
N THR A 49 1.89 5.25 -4.28
CA THR A 49 2.45 5.63 -2.98
C THR A 49 2.51 7.15 -2.81
N ALA A 50 2.88 7.86 -3.87
CA ALA A 50 2.87 9.33 -3.88
C ALA A 50 1.45 9.89 -3.70
N ALA A 51 0.45 9.29 -4.34
CA ALA A 51 -0.95 9.69 -4.21
C ALA A 51 -1.49 9.45 -2.79
N LEU A 52 -1.18 8.29 -2.19
CA LEU A 52 -1.55 8.00 -0.80
C LEU A 52 -0.90 8.98 0.17
N ALA A 53 0.39 9.26 0.03
CA ALA A 53 1.09 10.26 0.86
C ALA A 53 0.49 11.67 0.71
N ALA A 54 0.05 12.04 -0.49
CA ALA A 54 -0.64 13.31 -0.72
C ALA A 54 -2.01 13.35 -0.01
N ALA A 55 -2.77 12.26 -0.07
CA ALA A 55 -4.04 12.12 0.64
C ALA A 55 -3.87 12.20 2.16
N ASP A 56 -2.88 11.51 2.72
CA ASP A 56 -2.58 11.54 4.16
C ASP A 56 -2.23 12.96 4.63
N ARG A 57 -1.41 13.68 3.85
CA ARG A 57 -1.10 15.10 4.14
C ARG A 57 -2.36 15.97 4.10
N ALA A 58 -3.26 15.75 3.14
CA ALA A 58 -4.50 16.51 3.04
C ALA A 58 -5.46 16.22 4.23
N ILE A 59 -5.55 14.97 4.66
CA ILE A 59 -6.32 14.56 5.84
C ILE A 59 -5.74 15.20 7.11
N ALA A 60 -4.42 15.11 7.31
CA ALA A 60 -3.74 15.71 8.44
C ALA A 60 -3.94 17.24 8.50
N ALA A 61 -3.85 17.93 7.36
CA ALA A 61 -4.11 19.36 7.27
C ALA A 61 -5.55 19.72 7.69
N LYS A 62 -6.54 18.94 7.24
CA LYS A 62 -7.94 19.12 7.66
C LYS A 62 -8.12 18.91 9.16
N GLN A 63 -7.53 17.87 9.74
CA GLN A 63 -7.61 17.59 11.17
C GLN A 63 -6.97 18.70 12.02
N ASN A 64 -5.80 19.21 11.63
CA ASN A 64 -5.13 20.33 12.30
C ASN A 64 -5.99 21.61 12.25
N SER A 65 -6.61 21.90 11.10
CA SER A 65 -7.49 23.06 10.96
C SER A 65 -8.75 22.96 11.86
N LYS A 66 -9.29 21.75 12.06
CA LYS A 66 -10.43 21.50 12.94
C LYS A 66 -10.07 21.66 14.41
N SER A 67 -8.91 21.18 14.83
CA SER A 67 -8.39 21.35 16.20
C SER A 67 -8.22 22.85 16.55
N ARG A 68 -7.65 23.64 15.64
CA ARG A 68 -7.47 25.10 15.85
C ARG A 68 -8.78 25.89 15.89
N ARG A 69 -9.86 25.39 15.27
CA ARG A 69 -11.18 26.04 15.28
C ARG A 69 -11.99 25.71 16.55
N SER A 70 -11.69 24.60 17.24
CA SER A 70 -12.33 24.24 18.51
C SER A 70 -11.69 24.91 19.74
N ALA A 71 -10.49 25.49 19.59
CA ALA A 71 -9.76 26.17 20.64
C ALA A 71 -9.97 27.70 20.65
N ARG A 72 -10.98 28.18 19.92
CA ARG A 72 -11.31 29.60 19.73
C ARG A 72 -12.78 29.81 20.00
#